data_AF-A0A3C1PNK6-F1
#
_entry.id   AF-A0A3C1PNK6-F1
#
_cell.length_a   1.000
_cell.length_b   1.000
_cell.length_c   1.000
_cell.angle_alpha   90.00
_cell.angle_beta   90.00
_cell.angle_gamma   90.00
#
_symmetry.space_group_name_H-M   'P 1'
#
loop_
_entity.id
_entity.type
_entity.pdbx_description
1 polymer ?
#
loop_
_entity_poly.entity_id
_entity_poly.type
_entity_poly.pdbx_seq_one_letter_code
_entity_poly.pdbx_strand_id
1 'polypeptide(L)'
;MAIYLTAFISAAKRLFVKILLPVSDILLTAIGFTLVTKVWESIKFHNSDYFHEEVLLQTVPGFIAIWLVTLWFLGSYKAKSTLIQLVKALLVGSGLVLITYALLPEKLRFSRAVIVFSAAWVLLALPIFRIILQQFGLLDFKLKSSSTKKVIIAGTDQESQRVVKILANLATKFTVLGRVGQAENKGELPLLSSFENLSEVYRINKPDEIIFCLNDVNSSEIIKTIVLMASEPVSFKIAAYNSTGIIGSNSSNESGELYIPEVNSVLSESNLALKRSFDIIFATLLLLFFPFYFFIFQQKKIALRNCFFVLLGRKTWVRINLPNSLANRLKPGVLEYTSETGKPNNYIRNYSVWLDFITLATNFTRIDKPTNTT
;
A
#
# COMPACT_ATOMS: atom_id res chain seq x y z
N MET A 1 34.10 -6.25 3.20
CA MET A 1 33.50 -6.46 4.55
C MET A 1 32.55 -5.33 4.95
N ALA A 2 32.97 -4.05 4.93
CA ALA A 2 32.12 -2.92 5.36
C ALA A 2 30.79 -2.76 4.59
N ILE A 3 30.77 -3.02 3.27
CA ILE A 3 29.56 -2.94 2.43
C ILE A 3 28.53 -4.02 2.80
N TYR A 4 28.99 -5.24 3.13
CA TYR A 4 28.10 -6.32 3.57
C TYR A 4 27.55 -6.05 4.97
N LEU A 5 28.36 -5.46 5.86
CA LEU A 5 27.94 -5.07 7.21
C LEU A 5 26.88 -3.95 7.16
N THR A 6 27.06 -2.91 6.34
CA THR A 6 26.06 -1.83 6.19
C THR A 6 24.78 -2.32 5.54
N ALA A 7 24.87 -3.22 4.55
CA ALA A 7 23.70 -3.86 3.94
C ALA A 7 22.94 -4.73 4.96
N PHE A 8 23.66 -5.51 5.78
CA PHE A 8 23.08 -6.33 6.84
C PHE A 8 22.42 -5.47 7.92
N ILE A 9 23.08 -4.42 8.40
CA ILE A 9 22.52 -3.47 9.38
C ILE A 9 21.26 -2.79 8.81
N SER A 10 21.28 -2.41 7.53
CA SER A 10 20.12 -1.80 6.88
C SER A 10 18.94 -2.79 6.73
N ALA A 11 19.23 -4.06 6.43
CA ALA A 11 18.23 -5.11 6.39
C ALA A 11 17.67 -5.42 7.79
N ALA A 12 18.53 -5.53 8.80
CA ALA A 12 18.16 -5.74 10.20
C ALA A 12 17.30 -4.59 10.72
N LYS A 13 17.66 -3.33 10.44
CA LYS A 13 16.85 -2.15 10.81
C LYS A 13 15.46 -2.21 10.19
N ARG A 14 15.36 -2.53 8.89
CA ARG A 14 14.05 -2.66 8.21
C ARG A 14 13.19 -3.78 8.80
N LEU A 15 13.79 -4.93 9.11
CA LEU A 15 13.10 -6.05 9.73
C LEU A 15 12.65 -5.68 11.15
N PHE A 16 13.53 -5.04 11.92
CA PHE A 16 13.26 -4.58 13.28
C PHE A 16 12.06 -3.63 13.31
N VAL A 17 12.04 -2.60 12.46
CA VAL A 17 10.91 -1.66 12.38
C VAL A 17 9.61 -2.36 11.96
N LYS A 18 9.68 -3.32 11.03
CA LYS A 18 8.51 -4.08 10.56
C LYS A 18 7.88 -4.94 11.67
N ILE A 19 8.67 -5.42 12.62
CA ILE A 19 8.20 -6.21 13.76
C ILE A 19 7.83 -5.30 14.94
N LEU A 20 8.61 -4.26 15.19
CA LEU A 20 8.41 -3.32 16.29
C LEU A 20 7.00 -2.70 16.27
N LEU A 21 6.51 -2.32 15.08
CA LEU A 21 5.21 -1.67 14.96
C LEU A 21 4.03 -2.56 15.39
N PRO A 22 3.79 -3.76 14.82
CA PRO A 22 2.73 -4.64 15.30
C PRO A 22 2.90 -5.05 16.77
N VAL A 23 4.13 -5.32 17.22
CA VAL A 23 4.39 -5.75 18.61
C VAL A 23 4.08 -4.63 19.59
N SER A 24 4.53 -3.41 19.32
CA SER A 24 4.20 -2.26 20.17
C SER A 24 2.71 -1.97 20.20
N ASP A 25 1.99 -2.12 19.08
CA ASP A 25 0.54 -1.94 19.03
C ASP A 25 -0.18 -2.98 19.89
N ILE A 26 0.23 -4.25 19.84
CA ILE A 26 -0.29 -5.32 20.72
C ILE A 26 -0.07 -4.94 22.18
N LEU A 27 1.17 -4.60 22.55
CA LEU A 27 1.54 -4.29 23.93
C LEU A 27 0.79 -3.08 24.46
N LEU A 28 0.78 -1.96 23.73
CA LEU A 28 0.09 -0.74 24.15
C LEU A 28 -1.42 -0.92 24.25
N THR A 29 -2.01 -1.73 23.36
CA THR A 29 -3.44 -2.04 23.42
C THR A 29 -3.74 -2.94 24.61
N ALA A 30 -2.95 -3.99 24.83
CA ALA A 30 -3.13 -4.89 25.98
C ALA A 30 -2.97 -4.15 27.32
N ILE A 31 -1.92 -3.31 27.44
CA ILE A 31 -1.72 -2.42 28.61
C ILE A 31 -2.95 -1.52 28.78
N GLY A 32 -3.43 -0.90 27.70
CA GLY A 32 -4.63 -0.09 27.71
C GLY A 32 -5.86 -0.81 28.24
N PHE A 33 -6.13 -2.02 27.75
CA PHE A 33 -7.24 -2.84 28.25
C PHE A 33 -7.11 -3.13 29.73
N THR A 34 -5.95 -3.58 30.19
CA THR A 34 -5.74 -3.91 31.60
C THR A 34 -5.91 -2.69 32.51
N LEU A 35 -5.35 -1.53 32.13
CA LEU A 35 -5.48 -0.29 32.89
C LEU A 35 -6.92 0.21 32.91
N VAL A 36 -7.57 0.30 31.75
CA VAL A 36 -8.97 0.76 31.63
C VAL A 36 -9.90 -0.14 32.44
N THR A 37 -9.70 -1.45 32.37
CA THR A 37 -10.54 -2.41 33.11
C THR A 37 -10.39 -2.21 34.60
N LYS A 38 -9.15 -2.22 35.13
CA LYS A 38 -8.88 -2.04 36.57
C LYS A 38 -9.38 -0.70 37.11
N VAL A 39 -9.17 0.39 36.36
CA VAL A 39 -9.65 1.72 36.73
C VAL A 39 -11.18 1.76 36.74
N TRP A 40 -11.82 1.21 35.72
CA TRP A 40 -13.28 1.18 35.64
C TRP A 40 -13.91 0.31 36.73
N GLU A 41 -13.31 -0.85 37.02
CA GLU A 41 -13.69 -1.74 38.10
C GLU A 41 -13.64 -1.05 39.45
N SER A 42 -12.51 -0.40 39.74
CA SER A 42 -12.32 0.37 40.98
C SER A 42 -13.33 1.50 41.13
N ILE A 43 -13.64 2.24 40.06
CA ILE A 43 -14.58 3.39 40.12
C ILE A 43 -16.04 2.92 40.24
N LYS A 44 -16.43 1.91 39.46
CA LYS A 44 -17.84 1.53 39.33
C LYS A 44 -18.28 0.50 40.36
N PHE A 45 -17.43 -0.47 40.64
CA PHE A 45 -17.76 -1.64 41.47
C PHE A 45 -17.03 -1.64 42.81
N HIS A 46 -16.13 -0.68 43.06
CA HIS A 46 -15.33 -0.55 44.28
C HIS A 46 -14.54 -1.83 44.61
N ASN A 47 -14.29 -2.67 43.59
CA ASN A 47 -13.55 -3.91 43.66
C ASN A 47 -12.75 -4.03 42.37
N SER A 48 -11.43 -4.18 42.49
CA SER A 48 -10.51 -4.23 41.36
C SER A 48 -10.48 -5.58 40.62
N ASP A 49 -11.12 -6.62 41.14
CA ASP A 49 -11.20 -7.96 40.54
C ASP A 49 -12.65 -8.37 40.30
N TYR A 50 -13.48 -7.43 39.85
CA TYR A 50 -14.91 -7.68 39.63
C TYR A 50 -15.17 -8.51 38.36
N PHE A 51 -14.45 -8.24 37.26
CA PHE A 51 -14.55 -9.04 36.05
C PHE A 51 -13.69 -10.29 36.16
N HIS A 52 -14.24 -11.43 35.75
CA HIS A 52 -13.50 -12.68 35.76
C HIS A 52 -12.39 -12.62 34.71
N GLU A 53 -11.14 -12.81 35.14
CA GLU A 53 -9.96 -12.73 34.26
C GLU A 53 -10.08 -13.64 33.03
N GLU A 54 -10.70 -14.81 33.20
CA GLU A 54 -10.95 -15.77 32.11
C GLU A 54 -11.75 -15.16 30.95
N VAL A 55 -12.76 -14.34 31.25
CA VAL A 55 -13.59 -13.69 30.22
C VAL A 55 -12.76 -12.65 29.45
N LEU A 56 -11.95 -11.87 30.16
CA LEU A 56 -11.07 -10.87 29.54
C LEU A 56 -10.01 -11.56 28.68
N LEU A 57 -9.41 -12.63 29.17
CA LEU A 57 -8.33 -13.36 28.48
C LEU A 57 -8.83 -14.07 27.22
N GLN A 58 -10.10 -14.46 27.16
CA GLN A 58 -10.73 -15.01 25.96
C GLN A 58 -11.15 -13.93 24.95
N THR A 59 -11.63 -12.78 25.41
CA THR A 59 -12.26 -11.78 24.53
C THR A 59 -11.30 -10.70 24.04
N VAL A 60 -10.42 -10.20 24.92
CA VAL A 60 -9.49 -9.10 24.61
C VAL A 60 -8.54 -9.43 23.45
N PRO A 61 -7.95 -10.64 23.34
CA PRO A 61 -7.12 -10.98 22.19
C PRO A 61 -7.87 -10.89 20.86
N GLY A 62 -9.17 -11.23 20.86
CA GLY A 62 -10.04 -11.09 19.70
C GLY A 62 -10.22 -9.63 19.28
N PHE A 63 -10.43 -8.72 20.24
CA PHE A 63 -10.55 -7.28 19.95
C PHE A 63 -9.22 -6.68 19.47
N ILE A 64 -8.09 -7.06 20.09
CA ILE A 64 -6.75 -6.67 19.62
C ILE A 64 -6.55 -7.14 18.17
N ALA A 65 -6.90 -8.39 17.87
CA ALA A 65 -6.79 -8.92 16.51
C ALA A 65 -7.60 -8.10 15.50
N ILE A 66 -8.82 -7.68 15.84
CA ILE A 66 -9.63 -6.81 14.98
C ILE A 66 -8.92 -5.48 14.69
N TRP A 67 -8.40 -4.79 15.71
CA TRP A 67 -7.64 -3.55 15.47
C TRP A 67 -6.40 -3.79 14.60
N LEU A 68 -5.61 -4.83 14.87
CA LEU A 68 -4.42 -5.14 14.05
C LEU A 68 -4.79 -5.43 12.60
N VAL A 69 -5.87 -6.18 12.37
CA VAL A 69 -6.36 -6.49 11.03
C VAL A 69 -6.77 -5.20 10.32
N THR A 70 -7.52 -4.30 10.97
CA THR A 70 -7.89 -3.02 10.35
C THR A 70 -6.69 -2.12 10.08
N LEU A 71 -5.72 -2.03 11.00
CA LEU A 71 -4.46 -1.31 10.81
C LEU A 71 -3.68 -1.86 9.61
N TRP A 72 -3.65 -3.18 9.46
CA TRP A 72 -3.00 -3.83 8.33
C TRP A 72 -3.71 -3.54 7.00
N PHE A 73 -5.05 -3.72 6.94
CA PHE A 73 -5.84 -3.48 5.73
C PHE A 73 -5.81 -2.03 5.26
N LEU A 74 -5.86 -1.07 6.19
CA LEU A 74 -5.81 0.36 5.85
C LEU A 74 -4.37 0.88 5.67
N GLY A 75 -3.37 -0.01 5.74
CA GLY A 75 -1.99 0.30 5.39
C GLY A 75 -1.23 1.10 6.44
N SER A 76 -1.66 1.07 7.71
CA SER A 76 -0.97 1.74 8.82
C SER A 76 0.41 1.15 9.13
N TYR A 77 0.72 -0.03 8.60
CA TYR A 77 2.06 -0.66 8.67
C TYR A 77 2.92 -0.47 7.40
N LYS A 78 2.46 0.32 6.42
CA LYS A 78 3.25 0.64 5.23
C LYS A 78 4.34 1.66 5.58
N ALA A 79 5.48 1.61 4.88
CA ALA A 79 6.64 2.48 5.14
C ALA A 79 6.33 3.99 5.09
N LYS A 80 5.32 4.41 4.32
CA LYS A 80 4.89 5.81 4.19
C LYS A 80 3.46 6.03 4.72
N SER A 81 3.09 5.35 5.82
CA SER A 81 1.76 5.54 6.44
C SER A 81 1.61 6.97 6.96
N THR A 82 0.44 7.56 6.77
CA THR A 82 0.11 8.89 7.31
C THR A 82 -0.71 8.77 8.61
N LEU A 83 -0.66 9.82 9.43
CA LEU A 83 -1.46 9.92 10.66
C LEU A 83 -2.96 9.76 10.40
N ILE A 84 -3.44 10.30 9.29
CA ILE A 84 -4.86 10.21 8.89
C ILE A 84 -5.25 8.75 8.60
N GLN A 85 -4.38 7.98 7.93
CA GLN A 85 -4.63 6.55 7.67
C GLN A 85 -4.66 5.75 8.97
N LEU A 86 -3.77 6.06 9.92
CA LEU A 86 -3.76 5.44 11.25
C LEU A 86 -5.08 5.72 11.98
N VAL A 87 -5.46 6.98 12.13
CA VAL A 87 -6.70 7.36 12.84
C VAL A 87 -7.92 6.74 12.16
N LYS A 88 -8.00 6.76 10.83
CA LYS A 88 -9.08 6.11 10.08
C LYS A 88 -9.16 4.61 10.36
N ALA A 89 -8.02 3.91 10.39
CA ALA A 89 -7.96 2.49 10.70
C ALA A 89 -8.44 2.20 12.12
N LEU A 90 -8.03 3.00 13.10
CA LEU A 90 -8.45 2.86 14.49
C LEU A 90 -9.95 3.10 14.65
N LEU A 91 -10.52 4.11 14.01
CA LEU A 91 -11.96 4.36 14.04
C LEU A 91 -12.77 3.21 13.43
N VAL A 92 -12.34 2.70 12.26
CA VAL A 92 -12.98 1.54 11.63
C VAL A 92 -12.85 0.29 12.51
N GLY A 93 -11.68 0.04 13.07
CA GLY A 93 -11.43 -1.06 14.00
C GLY A 93 -12.29 -0.97 15.25
N SER A 94 -12.40 0.20 15.86
CA SER A 94 -13.26 0.42 17.04
C SER A 94 -14.73 0.18 16.72
N GLY A 95 -15.21 0.57 15.54
CA GLY A 95 -16.56 0.24 15.07
C GLY A 95 -16.78 -1.28 14.96
N LEU A 96 -15.82 -2.00 14.36
CA LEU A 96 -15.89 -3.46 14.25
C LEU A 96 -15.82 -4.16 15.61
N VAL A 97 -15.00 -3.67 16.54
CA VAL A 97 -14.94 -4.19 17.92
C VAL A 97 -16.29 -4.02 18.61
N LEU A 98 -16.94 -2.86 18.48
CA LEU A 98 -18.26 -2.61 19.06
C LEU A 98 -19.34 -3.54 18.46
N ILE A 99 -19.33 -3.76 17.15
CA ILE A 99 -20.24 -4.70 16.48
C ILE A 99 -20.00 -6.12 16.98
N THR A 100 -18.74 -6.56 17.01
CA THR A 100 -18.36 -7.90 17.49
C THR A 100 -18.77 -8.10 18.94
N TYR A 101 -18.55 -7.08 19.78
CA TYR A 101 -18.95 -7.07 21.18
C TYR A 101 -20.49 -7.17 21.35
N ALA A 102 -21.25 -6.52 20.47
CA ALA A 102 -22.71 -6.58 20.51
C ALA A 102 -23.26 -7.98 20.15
N LEU A 103 -22.54 -8.74 19.32
CA LEU A 103 -22.89 -10.11 18.89
C LEU A 103 -22.39 -11.20 19.83
N LEU A 104 -21.60 -10.85 20.85
CA LEU A 104 -20.99 -11.79 21.76
C LEU A 104 -22.04 -12.43 22.72
N PRO A 105 -21.96 -13.72 23.07
CA PRO A 105 -22.86 -14.33 24.05
C PRO A 105 -22.72 -13.68 25.43
N GLU A 106 -23.81 -13.63 26.21
CA GLU A 106 -23.86 -12.91 27.49
C GLU A 106 -22.77 -13.30 28.48
N LYS A 107 -22.38 -14.59 28.51
CA LYS A 107 -21.32 -15.11 29.38
C LYS A 107 -19.94 -14.50 29.14
N LEU A 108 -19.71 -13.96 27.95
CA LEU A 108 -18.43 -13.35 27.55
C LEU A 108 -18.50 -11.81 27.55
N ARG A 109 -19.66 -11.22 27.87
CA ARG A 109 -19.84 -9.77 27.88
C ARG A 109 -19.46 -9.20 29.24
N PHE A 110 -18.85 -8.02 29.21
CA PHE A 110 -18.49 -7.24 30.39
C PHE A 110 -19.08 -5.81 30.29
N SER A 111 -18.51 -4.83 31.00
CA SER A 111 -19.00 -3.46 30.87
C SER A 111 -18.72 -2.90 29.47
N ARG A 112 -19.77 -2.41 28.78
CA ARG A 112 -19.65 -1.66 27.50
C ARG A 112 -18.71 -0.46 27.63
N ALA A 113 -18.64 0.15 28.82
CA ALA A 113 -17.78 1.29 29.07
C ALA A 113 -16.30 0.93 28.89
N VAL A 114 -15.89 -0.28 29.29
CA VAL A 114 -14.50 -0.74 29.11
C VAL A 114 -14.14 -0.78 27.63
N ILE A 115 -15.02 -1.29 26.75
CA ILE A 115 -14.78 -1.29 25.30
C ILE A 115 -14.61 0.14 24.76
N VAL A 116 -15.49 1.07 25.16
CA VAL A 116 -15.45 2.46 24.68
C VAL A 116 -14.19 3.17 25.17
N PHE A 117 -13.84 3.01 26.46
CA PHE A 117 -12.63 3.63 27.01
C PHE A 117 -11.35 3.00 26.47
N SER A 118 -11.31 1.70 26.23
CA SER A 118 -10.18 1.05 25.56
C SER A 118 -10.05 1.52 24.11
N ALA A 119 -11.15 1.72 23.39
CA ALA A 119 -11.12 2.32 22.06
C ALA A 119 -10.57 3.75 22.08
N ALA A 120 -10.96 4.57 23.07
CA ALA A 120 -10.41 5.91 23.28
C ALA A 120 -8.91 5.87 23.61
N TRP A 121 -8.50 4.95 24.48
CA TRP A 121 -7.08 4.73 24.80
C TRP A 121 -6.27 4.43 23.54
N VAL A 122 -6.69 3.45 22.74
CA VAL A 122 -5.99 3.05 21.51
C VAL A 122 -5.90 4.22 20.52
N LEU A 123 -6.98 5.00 20.38
CA LEU A 123 -7.05 6.17 19.50
C LEU A 123 -6.08 7.28 19.92
N LEU A 124 -5.68 7.34 21.19
CA LEU A 124 -4.70 8.31 21.68
C LEU A 124 -3.28 7.74 21.74
N ALA A 125 -3.13 6.57 22.38
CA ALA A 125 -1.84 5.96 22.68
C ALA A 125 -1.05 5.59 21.42
N LEU A 126 -1.70 4.98 20.41
CA LEU A 126 -0.99 4.54 19.22
C LEU A 126 -0.49 5.72 18.35
N PRO A 127 -1.31 6.76 18.06
CA PRO A 127 -0.82 7.97 17.41
C PRO A 127 0.33 8.66 18.16
N ILE A 128 0.21 8.82 19.48
CA ILE A 128 1.27 9.42 20.30
C ILE A 128 2.55 8.60 20.18
N PHE A 129 2.45 7.28 20.29
CA PHE A 129 3.59 6.39 20.17
C PHE A 129 4.26 6.48 18.78
N ARG A 130 3.49 6.62 17.70
CA ARG A 130 4.05 6.83 16.35
C ARG A 130 4.81 8.16 16.24
N ILE A 131 4.30 9.23 16.85
CA ILE A 131 4.98 10.54 16.90
C ILE A 131 6.31 10.41 17.67
N ILE A 132 6.31 9.69 18.80
CA ILE A 132 7.52 9.43 19.58
C ILE A 132 8.56 8.66 18.73
N LEU A 133 8.17 7.57 18.07
CA LEU A 133 9.08 6.80 17.21
C LEU A 133 9.64 7.63 16.05
N GLN A 134 8.86 8.58 15.52
CA GLN A 134 9.33 9.51 14.51
C GLN A 134 10.40 10.46 15.06
N GLN A 135 10.20 11.00 16.26
CA GLN A 135 11.19 11.89 16.91
C GLN A 135 12.53 11.18 17.15
N PHE A 136 12.51 9.88 17.43
CA PHE A 136 13.72 9.06 17.57
C PHE A 136 14.32 8.57 16.24
N GLY A 137 13.77 8.97 15.07
CA GLY A 137 14.27 8.55 13.76
C GLY A 137 14.13 7.04 13.47
N LEU A 138 13.24 6.36 14.22
CA LEU A 138 12.93 4.94 14.05
C LEU A 138 11.81 4.71 13.02
N LEU A 139 11.03 5.74 12.71
CA LEU A 139 9.99 5.71 11.68
C LEU A 139 10.07 6.90 10.73
N ASP A 140 9.99 6.62 9.43
CA ASP A 140 9.68 7.62 8.39
C ASP A 140 8.15 7.88 8.36
N PHE A 141 7.58 8.17 9.53
CA PHE A 141 6.17 8.50 9.65
C PHE A 141 5.96 9.92 9.11
N LYS A 142 5.30 10.05 7.97
CA LYS A 142 4.96 11.37 7.45
C LYS A 142 3.76 11.90 8.24
N LEU A 143 4.02 12.60 9.35
CA LEU A 143 3.19 13.77 9.70
C LEU A 143 3.08 14.58 8.41
N LYS A 144 1.88 14.99 8.02
CA LYS A 144 1.58 15.72 6.77
C LYS A 144 2.26 17.10 6.81
N SER A 145 3.58 17.10 6.82
CA SER A 145 4.48 18.23 6.76
C SER A 145 4.79 18.42 5.30
N SER A 146 4.78 19.68 4.86
CA SER A 146 5.16 20.12 3.53
C SER A 146 6.63 19.77 3.28
N SER A 147 6.93 18.50 3.04
CA SER A 147 8.28 18.10 2.68
C SER A 147 8.56 18.69 1.32
N THR A 148 9.56 19.55 1.23
CA THR A 148 10.00 20.12 -0.04
C THR A 148 10.30 18.98 -1.00
N LYS A 149 9.55 18.89 -2.09
CA LYS A 149 9.67 17.77 -3.05
C LYS A 149 10.89 18.00 -3.92
N LYS A 150 11.77 17.00 -4.03
CA LYS A 150 12.90 17.04 -4.95
C LYS A 150 12.42 16.72 -6.37
N VAL A 151 12.67 17.63 -7.29
CA VAL A 151 12.18 17.53 -8.67
C VAL A 151 13.34 17.51 -9.65
N ILE A 152 13.23 16.65 -10.65
CA ILE A 152 14.06 16.69 -11.86
C ILE A 152 13.17 17.02 -13.05
N ILE A 153 13.64 17.91 -13.93
CA ILE A 153 12.90 18.33 -15.12
C ILE A 153 13.57 17.73 -16.36
N ALA A 154 12.80 17.05 -17.20
CA ALA A 154 13.27 16.48 -18.45
C ALA A 154 12.82 17.36 -19.62
N GLY A 155 13.76 18.15 -20.16
CA GLY A 155 13.50 19.13 -21.21
C GLY A 155 14.69 20.04 -21.51
N THR A 156 14.47 20.99 -22.42
CA THR A 156 15.40 22.07 -22.77
C THR A 156 15.53 23.07 -21.61
N ASP A 157 16.56 23.93 -21.61
CA ASP A 157 16.72 24.89 -20.52
C ASP A 157 15.53 25.86 -20.45
N GLN A 158 15.07 26.33 -21.60
CA GLN A 158 13.96 27.28 -21.72
C GLN A 158 12.65 26.73 -21.12
N GLU A 159 12.25 25.52 -21.49
CA GLU A 159 11.04 24.88 -20.94
C GLU A 159 11.21 24.53 -19.46
N SER A 160 12.43 24.13 -19.06
CA SER A 160 12.70 23.84 -17.66
C SER A 160 12.51 25.06 -16.77
N GLN A 161 13.00 26.23 -17.19
CA GLN A 161 12.77 27.50 -16.47
C GLN A 161 11.28 27.86 -16.38
N ARG A 162 10.50 27.62 -17.44
CA ARG A 162 9.04 27.81 -17.40
C ARG A 162 8.39 26.93 -16.34
N VAL A 163 8.77 25.65 -16.28
CA VAL A 163 8.27 24.71 -15.26
C VAL A 163 8.67 25.17 -13.85
N VAL A 164 9.88 25.68 -13.64
CA VAL A 164 10.30 26.25 -12.35
C VAL A 164 9.37 27.40 -11.92
N LYS A 165 9.03 28.31 -12.83
CA LYS A 165 8.09 29.41 -12.56
C LYS A 165 6.69 28.91 -12.18
N ILE A 166 6.21 27.85 -12.83
CA ILE A 166 4.92 27.24 -12.47
C ILE A 166 4.99 26.61 -11.07
N LEU A 167 6.06 25.87 -10.77
CA LEU A 167 6.27 25.26 -9.45
C LEU A 167 6.38 26.29 -8.32
N ALA A 168 6.94 27.47 -8.60
CA ALA A 168 7.06 28.56 -7.63
C ALA A 168 5.70 29.14 -7.19
N ASN A 169 4.68 29.05 -8.05
CA ASN A 169 3.33 29.56 -7.77
C ASN A 169 2.43 28.55 -7.04
N LEU A 170 2.92 27.32 -6.82
CA LEU A 170 2.16 26.29 -6.11
C LEU A 170 2.35 26.41 -4.59
N ALA A 171 1.31 26.09 -3.82
CA ALA A 171 1.38 26.08 -2.35
C ALA A 171 2.37 25.02 -1.79
N THR A 172 2.78 24.07 -2.62
CA THR A 172 3.76 23.04 -2.25
C THR A 172 5.18 23.55 -2.49
N LYS A 173 6.09 23.34 -1.53
CA LYS A 173 7.51 23.67 -1.72
C LYS A 173 8.19 22.64 -2.62
N PHE A 174 8.93 23.09 -3.61
CA PHE A 174 9.73 22.24 -4.51
C PHE A 174 11.21 22.65 -4.47
N THR A 175 12.12 21.67 -4.57
CA THR A 175 13.55 21.88 -4.80
C THR A 175 13.88 21.23 -6.14
N VAL A 176 14.21 22.05 -7.13
CA VAL A 176 14.63 21.58 -8.45
C VAL A 176 16.11 21.19 -8.36
N LEU A 177 16.41 19.91 -8.54
CA LEU A 177 17.78 19.38 -8.46
C LEU A 177 18.58 19.68 -9.73
N GLY A 178 17.90 19.79 -10.87
CA GLY A 178 18.49 20.05 -12.16
C GLY A 178 17.63 19.53 -13.31
N ARG A 179 18.20 19.60 -14.51
CA ARG A 179 17.54 19.17 -15.75
C ARG A 179 18.24 17.99 -16.40
N VAL A 180 17.49 17.24 -17.19
CA VAL A 180 17.98 16.13 -18.01
C VAL A 180 17.50 16.36 -19.43
N GLY A 181 18.40 16.36 -20.41
CA GLY A 181 18.07 16.77 -21.77
C GLY A 181 19.31 16.94 -22.62
N GLN A 182 19.18 17.65 -23.74
CA GLN A 182 20.32 17.94 -24.59
C GLN A 182 21.27 18.96 -23.92
N ALA A 183 22.56 18.82 -24.21
CA ALA A 183 23.57 19.75 -23.76
C ALA A 183 23.40 21.08 -24.50
N GLU A 184 23.22 22.15 -23.74
CA GLU A 184 23.09 23.51 -24.26
C GLU A 184 24.18 24.38 -23.63
N ASN A 185 24.81 25.24 -24.42
CA ASN A 185 26.01 25.99 -24.02
C ASN A 185 25.78 27.01 -22.89
N LYS A 186 24.53 27.40 -22.60
CA LYS A 186 24.17 28.37 -21.55
C LYS A 186 22.81 28.03 -20.95
N GLY A 187 22.79 27.15 -19.94
CA GLY A 187 21.58 26.87 -19.16
C GLY A 187 21.68 27.43 -17.74
N GLU A 188 20.60 28.00 -17.23
CA GLU A 188 20.52 28.45 -15.82
C GLU A 188 20.36 27.28 -14.85
N LEU A 189 19.74 26.18 -15.31
CA LEU A 189 19.57 24.97 -14.51
C LEU A 189 20.73 24.00 -14.72
N PRO A 190 21.24 23.36 -13.65
CA PRO A 190 22.33 22.41 -13.78
C PRO A 190 21.89 21.21 -14.64
N LEU A 191 22.63 20.95 -15.70
CA LEU A 191 22.45 19.76 -16.55
C LEU A 191 23.03 18.53 -15.83
N LEU A 192 22.15 17.61 -15.43
CA LEU A 192 22.55 16.40 -14.71
C LEU A 192 23.05 15.31 -15.66
N SER A 193 22.37 15.09 -16.79
CA SER A 193 22.76 14.13 -17.82
C SER A 193 21.88 14.25 -19.08
N SER A 194 22.09 13.37 -20.05
CA SER A 194 21.19 13.16 -21.20
C SER A 194 19.93 12.40 -20.79
N PHE A 195 18.85 12.56 -21.56
CA PHE A 195 17.55 11.91 -21.30
C PHE A 195 17.64 10.38 -21.22
N GLU A 196 18.51 9.78 -22.05
CA GLU A 196 18.75 8.33 -22.08
C GLU A 196 19.26 7.77 -20.74
N ASN A 197 20.02 8.59 -19.99
CA ASN A 197 20.60 8.22 -18.71
C ASN A 197 19.73 8.62 -17.51
N LEU A 198 18.47 8.99 -17.72
CA LEU A 198 17.55 9.40 -16.65
C LEU A 198 17.41 8.35 -15.54
N SER A 199 17.51 7.07 -15.89
CA SER A 199 17.48 5.97 -14.90
C SER A 199 18.69 5.97 -13.95
N GLU A 200 19.86 6.38 -14.42
CA GLU A 200 21.07 6.52 -13.60
C GLU A 200 21.01 7.78 -12.73
N VAL A 201 20.57 8.89 -13.33
CA VAL A 201 20.32 10.15 -12.61
C VAL A 201 19.35 9.92 -11.45
N TYR A 202 18.30 9.12 -11.67
CA TYR A 202 17.37 8.72 -10.62
C TYR A 202 18.07 7.97 -9.46
N ARG A 203 18.94 7.01 -9.77
CA ARG A 203 19.63 6.19 -8.75
C ARG A 203 20.53 7.02 -7.84
N ILE A 204 21.18 8.04 -8.40
CA ILE A 204 22.09 8.95 -7.68
C ILE A 204 21.29 9.96 -6.86
N ASN A 205 20.36 10.67 -7.50
CA ASN A 205 19.71 11.84 -6.90
C ASN A 205 18.43 11.52 -6.12
N LYS A 206 17.81 10.36 -6.42
CA LYS A 206 16.55 9.88 -5.83
C LYS A 206 15.49 10.99 -5.70
N PRO A 207 15.09 11.61 -6.84
CA PRO A 207 14.03 12.63 -6.83
C PRO A 207 12.69 12.04 -6.39
N ASP A 208 11.84 12.89 -5.82
CA ASP A 208 10.45 12.55 -5.50
C ASP A 208 9.56 12.63 -6.74
N GLU A 209 9.83 13.58 -7.65
CA GLU A 209 9.08 13.77 -8.89
C GLU A 209 10.00 14.01 -10.10
N ILE A 210 9.60 13.46 -11.26
CA ILE A 210 10.19 13.75 -12.57
C ILE A 210 9.12 14.41 -13.44
N ILE A 211 9.40 15.60 -13.95
CA ILE A 211 8.49 16.37 -14.82
C ILE A 211 9.01 16.33 -16.25
N PHE A 212 8.22 15.78 -17.18
CA PHE A 212 8.54 15.75 -18.60
C PHE A 212 7.95 16.96 -19.33
N CYS A 213 8.77 17.68 -20.09
CA CYS A 213 8.32 18.75 -20.97
C CYS A 213 7.88 18.16 -22.32
N LEU A 214 6.59 18.26 -22.66
CA LEU A 214 6.05 17.69 -23.91
C LEU A 214 6.63 18.33 -25.18
N ASN A 215 7.12 19.57 -25.11
CA ASN A 215 7.77 20.24 -26.25
C ASN A 215 9.11 19.60 -26.63
N ASP A 216 9.79 18.95 -25.67
CA ASP A 216 11.17 18.52 -25.84
C ASP A 216 11.34 17.00 -25.88
N VAL A 217 10.41 16.27 -25.25
CA VAL A 217 10.48 14.81 -25.13
C VAL A 217 9.28 14.17 -25.85
N ASN A 218 9.57 13.23 -26.74
CA ASN A 218 8.54 12.53 -27.48
C ASN A 218 7.63 11.73 -26.53
N SER A 219 6.31 11.80 -26.70
CA SER A 219 5.35 11.08 -25.85
C SER A 219 5.60 9.56 -25.80
N SER A 220 6.09 8.95 -26.88
CA SER A 220 6.45 7.53 -26.90
C SER A 220 7.63 7.21 -25.99
N GLU A 221 8.61 8.12 -25.88
CA GLU A 221 9.77 8.01 -24.99
C GLU A 221 9.37 8.23 -23.54
N ILE A 222 8.50 9.22 -23.26
CA ILE A 222 7.92 9.43 -21.93
C ILE A 222 7.26 8.13 -21.44
N ILE A 223 6.39 7.54 -22.26
CA ILE A 223 5.68 6.30 -21.90
C ILE A 223 6.66 5.16 -21.67
N LYS A 224 7.66 5.00 -22.55
CA LYS A 224 8.69 3.96 -22.41
C LYS A 224 9.45 4.12 -21.10
N THR A 225 9.84 5.34 -20.74
CA THR A 225 10.55 5.65 -19.49
C THR A 225 9.68 5.37 -18.26
N ILE A 226 8.41 5.79 -18.27
CA ILE A 226 7.46 5.51 -17.18
C ILE A 226 7.33 4.00 -16.96
N VAL A 227 7.23 3.21 -18.04
CA VAL A 227 7.13 1.75 -17.96
C VAL A 227 8.42 1.13 -17.42
N LEU A 228 9.59 1.58 -17.90
CA LEU A 228 10.89 1.10 -17.44
C LEU A 228 11.14 1.38 -15.96
N MET A 229 10.66 2.53 -15.47
CA MET A 229 10.86 3.00 -14.10
C MET A 229 9.63 2.75 -13.19
N ALA A 230 8.65 1.97 -13.64
CA ALA A 230 7.39 1.75 -12.91
C ALA A 230 7.55 1.11 -11.52
N SER A 231 8.69 0.45 -11.25
CA SER A 231 8.99 -0.11 -9.93
C SER A 231 9.67 0.87 -8.98
N GLU A 232 10.13 2.01 -9.49
CA GLU A 232 10.80 3.01 -8.66
C GLU A 232 9.74 3.89 -7.96
N PRO A 233 9.94 4.27 -6.69
CA PRO A 233 8.98 5.06 -5.92
C PRO A 233 9.03 6.57 -6.29
N VAL A 234 8.92 6.89 -7.58
CA VAL A 234 8.98 8.26 -8.14
C VAL A 234 7.64 8.63 -8.78
N SER A 235 7.20 9.88 -8.61
CA SER A 235 6.01 10.39 -9.30
C SER A 235 6.38 10.97 -10.65
N PHE A 236 5.66 10.59 -11.70
CA PHE A 236 5.84 11.18 -13.02
C PHE A 236 4.78 12.26 -13.26
N LYS A 237 5.22 13.38 -13.83
CA LYS A 237 4.38 14.50 -14.22
C LYS A 237 4.74 14.95 -15.62
N ILE A 238 3.80 15.58 -16.30
CA ILE A 238 3.96 16.06 -17.66
C ILE A 238 3.57 17.55 -17.68
N ALA A 239 4.48 18.40 -18.12
CA ALA A 239 4.17 19.81 -18.39
C ALA A 239 3.68 19.93 -19.82
N ALA A 240 2.42 20.36 -20.00
CA ALA A 240 1.83 20.57 -21.31
C ALA A 240 2.27 21.91 -21.95
N TYR A 241 2.03 21.98 -23.26
CA TYR A 241 2.17 23.17 -24.09
C TYR A 241 1.49 24.37 -23.43
N ASN A 242 2.20 25.51 -23.32
CA ASN A 242 1.67 26.84 -22.94
C ASN A 242 0.62 26.86 -21.81
N SER A 243 0.59 25.82 -20.98
CA SER A 243 -0.36 25.66 -19.90
C SER A 243 0.22 26.29 -18.65
N THR A 244 -0.63 26.96 -17.89
CA THR A 244 -0.30 27.49 -16.57
C THR A 244 -0.19 26.39 -15.50
N GLY A 245 -0.51 25.13 -15.86
CA GLY A 245 -0.50 23.98 -14.96
C GLY A 245 0.49 22.88 -15.36
N ILE A 246 0.92 22.12 -14.35
CA ILE A 246 1.73 20.89 -14.48
C ILE A 246 0.79 19.70 -14.24
N ILE A 247 0.73 18.77 -15.20
CA ILE A 247 -0.14 17.60 -15.15
C ILE A 247 0.57 16.53 -14.32
N GLY A 248 -0.10 15.95 -13.32
CA GLY A 248 0.52 14.94 -12.47
C GLY A 248 -0.38 13.75 -12.18
N SER A 249 0.24 12.59 -11.92
CA SER A 249 -0.44 11.34 -11.61
C SER A 249 -1.13 11.29 -10.23
N ASN A 250 -1.40 12.43 -9.58
CA ASN A 250 -1.78 12.50 -8.17
C ASN A 250 -2.53 13.79 -7.75
N SER A 251 -3.45 14.31 -8.55
CA SER A 251 -4.34 15.40 -8.10
C SER A 251 -5.60 15.52 -8.96
N SER A 252 -6.71 14.98 -8.49
CA SER A 252 -8.01 15.00 -9.15
C SER A 252 -8.82 16.27 -8.88
N ASN A 253 -8.22 17.45 -8.69
CA ASN A 253 -9.00 18.61 -8.22
C ASN A 253 -8.51 20.04 -8.54
N GLU A 254 -7.72 20.28 -9.59
CA GLU A 254 -7.49 21.66 -10.06
C GLU A 254 -7.82 21.80 -11.55
N SER A 255 -8.72 22.75 -11.83
CA SER A 255 -9.48 22.91 -13.06
C SER A 255 -8.62 23.18 -14.29
N GLY A 256 -8.82 22.39 -15.36
CA GLY A 256 -8.27 22.62 -16.69
C GLY A 256 -7.65 21.38 -17.36
N GLU A 257 -8.15 20.17 -17.08
CA GLU A 257 -7.47 18.93 -17.44
C GLU A 257 -7.88 18.37 -18.80
N LEU A 258 -6.87 18.19 -19.67
CA LEU A 258 -6.91 17.18 -20.72
C LEU A 258 -6.82 15.80 -20.04
N TYR A 259 -7.82 14.95 -20.27
CA TYR A 259 -7.94 13.62 -19.68
C TYR A 259 -6.80 12.69 -20.15
N ILE A 260 -5.79 12.48 -19.31
CA ILE A 260 -4.84 11.37 -19.47
C ILE A 260 -5.28 10.27 -18.49
N PRO A 261 -5.72 9.10 -18.97
CA PRO A 261 -6.15 8.01 -18.09
C PRO A 261 -5.02 7.61 -17.13
N GLU A 262 -5.29 7.67 -15.81
CA GLU A 262 -4.39 7.14 -14.79
C GLU A 262 -4.08 5.67 -15.10
N VAL A 263 -2.79 5.32 -15.27
CA VAL A 263 -2.37 3.93 -15.47
C VAL A 263 -2.15 3.29 -14.09
N ASN A 264 -3.22 2.86 -13.45
CA ASN A 264 -3.21 2.04 -12.25
C ASN A 264 -2.70 0.61 -12.52
N SER A 265 -1.39 0.46 -12.73
CA SER A 265 -0.82 -0.81 -13.18
C SER A 265 -0.76 -1.89 -12.09
N VAL A 266 -1.10 -3.14 -12.45
CA VAL A 266 -0.93 -4.34 -11.60
C VAL A 266 0.48 -4.48 -11.08
N LEU A 267 1.45 -4.06 -11.90
CA LEU A 267 2.87 -4.25 -11.64
C LEU A 267 3.43 -3.27 -10.61
N SER A 268 2.64 -2.28 -10.19
CA SER A 268 3.02 -1.39 -9.08
C SER A 268 3.12 -2.18 -7.76
N GLU A 269 4.06 -1.81 -6.89
CA GLU A 269 4.25 -2.53 -5.62
C GLU A 269 2.99 -2.53 -4.75
N SER A 270 2.22 -1.43 -4.77
CA SER A 270 0.96 -1.33 -4.04
C SER A 270 -0.07 -2.34 -4.56
N ASN A 271 -0.18 -2.51 -5.88
CA ASN A 271 -1.14 -3.43 -6.48
C ASN A 271 -0.71 -4.88 -6.39
N LEU A 272 0.60 -5.17 -6.43
CA LEU A 272 1.12 -6.51 -6.13
C LEU A 272 0.83 -6.91 -4.68
N ALA A 273 0.96 -5.98 -3.73
CA ALA A 273 0.60 -6.22 -2.34
C ALA A 273 -0.91 -6.43 -2.16
N LEU A 274 -1.74 -5.60 -2.80
CA LEU A 274 -3.21 -5.76 -2.77
C LEU A 274 -3.64 -7.08 -3.40
N LYS A 275 -3.09 -7.43 -4.57
CA LYS A 275 -3.31 -8.72 -5.23
C LYS A 275 -2.92 -9.87 -4.32
N ARG A 276 -1.75 -9.80 -3.68
CA ARG A 276 -1.28 -10.84 -2.77
C ARG A 276 -2.21 -11.00 -1.55
N SER A 277 -2.68 -9.90 -0.98
CA SER A 277 -3.63 -9.94 0.12
C SER A 277 -4.94 -10.59 -0.32
N PHE A 278 -5.47 -10.18 -1.47
CA PHE A 278 -6.67 -10.80 -2.05
C PHE A 278 -6.48 -12.31 -2.27
N ASP A 279 -5.34 -12.72 -2.83
CA ASP A 279 -5.02 -14.13 -3.07
C ASP A 279 -5.03 -14.96 -1.79
N ILE A 280 -4.40 -14.45 -0.73
CA ILE A 280 -4.36 -15.11 0.58
C ILE A 280 -5.75 -15.17 1.20
N ILE A 281 -6.49 -14.06 1.21
CA ILE A 281 -7.84 -13.99 1.81
C ILE A 281 -8.77 -14.96 1.12
N PHE A 282 -8.79 -14.98 -0.22
CA PHE A 282 -9.66 -15.85 -0.98
C PHE A 282 -9.29 -17.33 -0.79
N ALA A 283 -7.99 -17.65 -0.70
CA ALA A 283 -7.54 -19.01 -0.40
C ALA A 283 -7.93 -19.47 1.02
N THR A 284 -7.80 -18.58 2.01
CA THR A 284 -8.22 -18.86 3.39
C THR A 284 -9.74 -19.05 3.48
N LEU A 285 -10.52 -18.22 2.79
CA LEU A 285 -11.98 -18.38 2.73
C LEU A 285 -12.38 -19.69 2.06
N LEU A 286 -11.76 -20.03 0.92
CA LEU A 286 -12.01 -21.31 0.24
C LEU A 286 -11.70 -22.52 1.12
N LEU A 287 -10.64 -22.47 1.92
CA LEU A 287 -10.29 -23.53 2.87
C LEU A 287 -11.26 -23.59 4.06
N LEU A 288 -11.61 -22.44 4.64
CA LEU A 288 -12.53 -22.36 5.78
C LEU A 288 -13.91 -22.90 5.43
N PHE A 289 -14.41 -22.54 4.23
CA PHE A 289 -15.72 -22.96 3.73
C PHE A 289 -15.62 -24.17 2.80
N PHE A 290 -14.49 -24.88 2.79
CA PHE A 290 -14.30 -26.08 1.96
C PHE A 290 -15.40 -27.13 2.13
N PRO A 291 -15.94 -27.40 3.35
CA PRO A 291 -17.05 -28.35 3.52
C PRO A 291 -18.29 -27.99 2.68
N PHE A 292 -18.56 -26.69 2.49
CA PHE A 292 -19.69 -26.20 1.71
C PHE A 292 -19.41 -26.29 0.20
N TYR A 293 -18.18 -25.97 -0.23
CA TYR A 293 -17.78 -26.04 -1.64
C TYR A 293 -17.43 -27.46 -2.12
N PHE A 294 -17.45 -28.45 -1.23
CA PHE A 294 -17.09 -29.84 -1.49
C PHE A 294 -17.91 -30.48 -2.62
N PHE A 295 -19.16 -30.04 -2.79
CA PHE A 295 -20.08 -30.56 -3.81
C PHE A 295 -19.95 -29.86 -5.17
N ILE A 296 -19.30 -28.70 -5.22
CA ILE A 296 -19.18 -27.88 -6.45
C ILE A 296 -17.95 -28.29 -7.26
N PHE A 297 -16.86 -28.71 -6.61
CA PHE A 297 -15.63 -29.12 -7.29
C PHE A 297 -15.63 -30.60 -7.67
N GLN A 298 -15.36 -30.89 -8.94
CA GLN A 298 -15.17 -32.27 -9.41
C GLN A 298 -13.81 -32.84 -8.97
N GLN A 299 -12.75 -32.03 -9.01
CA GLN A 299 -11.38 -32.45 -8.66
C GLN A 299 -10.88 -31.81 -7.36
N LYS A 300 -11.49 -32.22 -6.25
CA LYS A 300 -11.32 -31.68 -4.89
C LYS A 300 -9.85 -31.60 -4.42
N LYS A 301 -9.06 -32.62 -4.74
CA LYS A 301 -7.62 -32.66 -4.40
C LYS A 301 -6.83 -31.54 -5.10
N ILE A 302 -7.20 -31.19 -6.33
CA ILE A 302 -6.55 -30.11 -7.09
C ILE A 302 -6.95 -28.75 -6.53
N ALA A 303 -8.23 -28.55 -6.20
CA ALA A 303 -8.71 -27.32 -5.55
C ALA A 303 -7.97 -27.05 -4.23
N LEU A 304 -7.86 -28.06 -3.35
CA LEU A 304 -7.10 -27.97 -2.11
C LEU A 304 -5.62 -27.64 -2.38
N ARG A 305 -4.99 -28.37 -3.31
CA ARG A 305 -3.58 -28.14 -3.68
C ARG A 305 -3.35 -26.71 -4.19
N ASN A 306 -4.26 -26.19 -5.02
CA ASN A 306 -4.18 -24.83 -5.53
C ASN A 306 -4.32 -23.80 -4.39
N CYS A 307 -5.22 -24.00 -3.42
CA CYS A 307 -5.31 -23.15 -2.23
C CYS A 307 -3.97 -23.11 -1.46
N PHE A 308 -3.37 -24.27 -1.19
CA PHE A 308 -2.07 -24.34 -0.52
C PHE A 308 -0.94 -23.68 -1.32
N PHE A 309 -0.89 -23.87 -2.64
CA PHE A 309 0.10 -23.22 -3.50
C PHE A 309 -0.07 -21.70 -3.56
N VAL A 310 -1.31 -21.20 -3.48
CA VAL A 310 -1.57 -19.77 -3.37
C VAL A 310 -1.11 -19.25 -2.00
N LEU A 311 -1.45 -19.92 -0.89
CA LEU A 311 -0.99 -19.53 0.45
C LEU A 311 0.53 -19.52 0.58
N LEU A 312 1.21 -20.56 0.10
CA LEU A 312 2.68 -20.64 0.05
C LEU A 312 3.32 -19.63 -0.92
N GLY A 313 2.50 -18.93 -1.71
CA GLY A 313 2.98 -17.95 -2.67
C GLY A 313 3.77 -18.59 -3.79
N ARG A 314 3.41 -19.80 -4.21
CA ARG A 314 3.89 -20.42 -5.45
C ARG A 314 2.98 -20.08 -6.63
N LYS A 315 1.70 -19.80 -6.37
CA LYS A 315 0.70 -19.39 -7.37
C LYS A 315 -0.07 -18.12 -6.94
N THR A 316 -0.72 -17.49 -7.90
CA THR A 316 -1.79 -16.47 -7.71
C THR A 316 -3.11 -17.04 -8.24
N TRP A 317 -4.26 -16.46 -7.87
CA TRP A 317 -5.52 -16.95 -8.42
C TRP A 317 -5.67 -16.61 -9.89
N VAL A 318 -5.42 -15.35 -10.25
CA VAL A 318 -5.55 -14.84 -11.61
C VAL A 318 -4.18 -14.47 -12.16
N ARG A 319 -3.85 -14.96 -13.36
CA ARG A 319 -2.67 -14.60 -14.14
C ARG A 319 -3.07 -13.92 -15.45
N ILE A 320 -2.18 -13.07 -15.94
CA ILE A 320 -2.19 -12.57 -17.31
C ILE A 320 -1.00 -13.13 -18.08
N ASN A 321 -1.25 -13.46 -19.35
CA ASN A 321 -0.19 -13.72 -20.31
C ASN A 321 0.52 -12.40 -20.67
N LEU A 322 1.69 -12.21 -20.08
CA LEU A 322 2.60 -11.10 -20.38
C LEU A 322 3.72 -11.60 -21.30
N PRO A 323 4.27 -10.73 -22.18
CA PRO A 323 5.50 -11.02 -22.91
C PRO A 323 6.65 -11.37 -21.94
N ASN A 324 7.51 -12.32 -22.33
CA ASN A 324 8.51 -12.99 -21.46
C ASN A 324 9.40 -12.07 -20.60
N SER A 325 9.64 -10.81 -21.00
CA SER A 325 10.45 -9.85 -20.24
C SER A 325 9.79 -9.35 -18.94
N LEU A 326 8.45 -9.37 -18.84
CA LEU A 326 7.68 -8.92 -17.67
C LEU A 326 7.09 -10.09 -16.86
N ALA A 327 7.12 -11.30 -17.41
CA ALA A 327 6.54 -12.50 -16.82
C ALA A 327 7.17 -12.90 -15.47
N ASN A 328 8.46 -12.60 -15.27
CA ASN A 328 9.17 -12.96 -14.03
C ASN A 328 8.65 -12.26 -12.76
N ARG A 329 7.84 -11.19 -12.88
CA ARG A 329 7.30 -10.46 -11.72
C ARG A 329 5.95 -10.98 -11.23
N LEU A 330 5.19 -11.72 -12.06
CA LEU A 330 3.92 -12.33 -11.68
C LEU A 330 4.07 -13.84 -11.60
N LYS A 331 3.67 -14.41 -10.46
CA LYS A 331 3.71 -15.85 -10.23
C LYS A 331 2.71 -16.58 -11.14
N PRO A 332 2.90 -17.88 -11.42
CA PRO A 332 1.95 -18.64 -12.21
C PRO A 332 0.55 -18.58 -11.59
N GLY A 333 -0.48 -18.40 -12.42
CA GLY A 333 -1.87 -18.31 -11.99
C GLY A 333 -2.58 -19.66 -12.01
N VAL A 334 -3.63 -19.79 -11.21
CA VAL A 334 -4.57 -20.91 -11.29
C VAL A 334 -5.53 -20.72 -12.47
N LEU A 335 -6.00 -19.49 -12.67
CA LEU A 335 -6.87 -19.07 -13.76
C LEU A 335 -6.16 -18.05 -14.63
N GLU A 336 -6.45 -18.11 -15.92
CA GLU A 336 -6.02 -17.09 -16.88
C GLU A 336 -7.11 -16.04 -17.02
N TYR A 337 -6.72 -14.77 -16.98
CA TYR A 337 -7.62 -13.66 -17.29
C TYR A 337 -7.90 -13.64 -18.79
N THR A 338 -9.05 -14.17 -19.19
CA THR A 338 -9.59 -14.05 -20.55
C THR A 338 -10.58 -12.89 -20.59
N SER A 339 -10.18 -11.77 -21.19
CA SER A 339 -11.09 -10.66 -21.47
C SER A 339 -12.01 -11.04 -22.64
N GLU A 340 -13.33 -11.07 -22.41
CA GLU A 340 -14.34 -11.21 -23.47
C GLU A 340 -14.28 -10.06 -24.52
N THR A 341 -13.58 -8.97 -24.20
CA THR A 341 -13.42 -7.77 -25.02
C THR A 341 -12.03 -7.62 -25.67
N GLY A 342 -11.19 -8.65 -25.64
CA GLY A 342 -9.99 -8.75 -26.47
C GLY A 342 -8.84 -7.77 -26.15
N LYS A 343 -8.83 -7.11 -24.99
CA LYS A 343 -7.70 -6.21 -24.61
C LYS A 343 -7.12 -6.59 -23.24
N PRO A 344 -6.08 -7.46 -23.17
CA PRO A 344 -5.31 -7.72 -21.94
C PRO A 344 -4.70 -6.44 -21.34
N ASN A 345 -4.63 -5.37 -22.14
CA ASN A 345 -4.14 -4.06 -21.77
C ASN A 345 -4.96 -3.38 -20.66
N ASN A 346 -6.26 -3.68 -20.50
CA ASN A 346 -7.09 -3.00 -19.50
C ASN A 346 -6.73 -3.43 -18.07
N TYR A 347 -6.54 -4.73 -17.83
CA TYR A 347 -6.16 -5.20 -16.49
C TYR A 347 -4.75 -4.71 -16.13
N ILE A 348 -3.81 -4.71 -17.09
CA ILE A 348 -2.44 -4.21 -16.87
C ILE A 348 -2.44 -2.72 -16.56
N ARG A 349 -3.34 -1.94 -17.16
CA ARG A 349 -3.37 -0.47 -17.02
C ARG A 349 -4.28 0.01 -15.90
N ASN A 350 -5.35 -0.71 -15.58
CA ASN A 350 -6.40 -0.32 -14.62
C ASN A 350 -6.72 -1.48 -13.68
N TYR A 351 -5.71 -1.92 -12.94
CA TYR A 351 -5.89 -3.00 -11.97
C TYR A 351 -6.83 -2.59 -10.85
N SER A 352 -7.83 -3.43 -10.61
CA SER A 352 -8.61 -3.39 -9.39
C SER A 352 -8.83 -4.82 -8.91
N VAL A 353 -8.92 -4.98 -7.58
CA VAL A 353 -9.24 -6.27 -6.96
C VAL A 353 -10.58 -6.81 -7.44
N TRP A 354 -11.49 -5.92 -7.86
CA TRP A 354 -12.76 -6.29 -8.48
C TRP A 354 -12.62 -7.11 -9.75
N LEU A 355 -11.62 -6.83 -10.60
CA LEU A 355 -11.36 -7.61 -11.80
C LEU A 355 -10.96 -9.05 -11.45
N ASP A 356 -10.13 -9.23 -10.42
CA ASP A 356 -9.74 -10.55 -9.92
C ASP A 356 -10.95 -11.32 -9.36
N PHE A 357 -11.79 -10.64 -8.58
CA PHE A 357 -13.01 -11.23 -8.04
C PHE A 357 -13.97 -11.68 -9.15
N ILE A 358 -14.25 -10.84 -10.13
CA ILE A 358 -15.15 -11.18 -11.26
C ILE A 358 -14.59 -12.39 -12.01
N THR A 359 -13.29 -12.39 -12.30
CA THR A 359 -12.63 -13.49 -13.03
C THR A 359 -12.72 -14.81 -12.27
N LEU A 360 -12.56 -14.77 -10.93
CA LEU A 360 -12.71 -15.94 -10.08
C LEU A 360 -14.16 -16.40 -9.98
N ALA A 361 -15.11 -15.49 -9.87
CA ALA A 361 -16.53 -15.82 -9.76
C ALA A 361 -17.04 -16.46 -11.06
N THR A 362 -16.68 -15.91 -12.22
CA THR A 362 -17.10 -16.44 -13.53
C THR A 362 -16.45 -17.80 -13.85
N ASN A 363 -15.22 -18.02 -13.37
CA ASN A 363 -14.47 -19.25 -13.61
C ASN A 363 -14.32 -20.12 -12.36
N PHE A 364 -15.24 -20.00 -11.39
CA PHE A 364 -15.10 -20.65 -10.08
C PHE A 364 -14.95 -22.18 -10.21
N THR A 365 -15.73 -22.80 -11.11
CA THR A 365 -15.69 -24.24 -11.41
C THR A 365 -14.46 -24.69 -12.18
N ARG A 366 -13.55 -23.78 -12.56
CA ARG A 366 -12.28 -24.12 -13.23
C ARG A 366 -11.09 -24.14 -12.28
N ILE A 367 -11.28 -23.75 -11.03
CA ILE A 367 -10.22 -23.72 -9.99
C ILE A 367 -9.68 -25.13 -9.70
N ASP A 368 -10.48 -26.17 -9.92
CA ASP A 368 -10.12 -27.57 -9.71
C ASP A 368 -9.50 -28.23 -10.96
N LYS A 369 -9.35 -27.52 -12.08
CA LYS A 369 -8.70 -28.06 -13.27
C LYS A 369 -7.17 -28.03 -13.12
N PRO A 370 -6.46 -29.03 -13.68
CA PRO A 370 -5.01 -28.96 -13.77
C PRO A 370 -4.62 -27.74 -14.60
N THR A 371 -3.79 -26.86 -14.02
CA THR A 371 -3.15 -25.78 -14.77
C THR A 371 -2.25 -26.42 -15.81
N ASN A 372 -2.54 -26.25 -17.10
CA ASN A 372 -1.64 -26.66 -18.18
C ASN A 372 -0.28 -25.98 -17.94
N THR A 373 0.69 -26.78 -17.49
CA THR A 373 2.08 -26.36 -17.38
C THR A 373 2.65 -26.36 -18.79
N THR A 374 2.67 -25.19 -19.41
CA THR A 374 3.58 -24.84 -20.49
C THR A 374 4.42 -23.68 -20.03
#